data_AF-A0A7X6FEN0-F1
#
_entry.id   AF-A0A7X6FEN0-F1
#
_cell.length_a   1.000
_cell.length_b   1.000
_cell.length_c   1.000
_cell.angle_alpha   90.00
_cell.angle_beta   90.00
_cell.angle_gamma   90.00
#
_symmetry.space_group_name_H-M   'P 1'
#
loop_
_entity.id
_entity.type
_entity.pdbx_description
1 polymer ?
#
loop_
_entity_poly.entity_id
_entity_poly.type
_entity_poly.pdbx_seq_one_letter_code
_entity_poly.pdbx_strand_id
1 'polypeptide(L)'
;MMQRVAGSGRWGSVLLRTVAVAVTLSLAACGRPIGVMQPISESVPGTSRVDLLVATTRLPDKDPAILFSGERGPGLKVDAVSVSIPPEANRKVGQVQWPSRLPGNPLKNFVTTAVKPIPTEADGRAWLHGELPKDKRVLIFVHGFNNRYEDAVYRFAQIVHDSHAEVAPIVFTWPSRASIFDYAYDKESTNYSRDSLEELLRRVAADPSVGDITVMAHSMGSWLAVESLRQMAIRNGRVAPKIKNVILASPDLDVDVFGRQFAALGKDRPHFTLFVSRDDRALSLSRRISGSIDRLGQIDPAAEPYRSELEKQGITVLDLTKLKTGDSLNHGKFAESPEVVKLIGARLIAGQTITDSDVGIGDAVGAVAMGAAQTVGSVAGAAVSAPIAIFDPRTRANYGEQLRRVGASAGNTIGSVGDSVQATGSNVGEALGQ
;
A
#
# COMPACT_ATOMS: atom_id res chain seq x y z
N MET A 1 31.86 -13.65 67.77
CA MET A 1 32.49 -13.92 66.47
C MET A 1 31.39 -14.39 65.52
N MET A 2 30.76 -13.48 64.76
CA MET A 2 29.75 -13.80 63.76
C MET A 2 30.24 -13.25 62.42
N GLN A 3 30.50 -14.14 61.47
CA GLN A 3 30.91 -13.81 60.11
C GLN A 3 29.71 -14.06 59.18
N ARG A 4 29.29 -13.02 58.45
CA ARG A 4 28.25 -13.06 57.42
C ARG A 4 28.85 -13.62 56.11
N VAL A 5 28.14 -14.56 55.50
CA VAL A 5 28.40 -15.04 54.13
C VAL A 5 27.66 -14.13 53.15
N ALA A 6 28.40 -13.49 52.23
CA ALA A 6 27.87 -12.76 51.08
C ALA A 6 28.50 -13.33 49.81
N GLY A 7 27.72 -14.03 48.99
CA GLY A 7 28.24 -14.72 47.81
C GLY A 7 27.18 -15.24 46.86
N SER A 8 26.25 -14.40 46.39
CA SER A 8 25.23 -14.83 45.41
C SER A 8 24.87 -13.81 44.30
N GLY A 9 25.48 -12.62 44.27
CA GLY A 9 25.05 -11.55 43.34
C GLY A 9 25.70 -11.52 41.95
N ARG A 10 26.83 -12.21 41.73
CA ARG A 10 27.65 -12.00 40.52
C ARG A 10 27.33 -12.93 39.35
N TRP A 11 26.70 -14.07 39.61
CA TRP A 11 26.40 -15.08 38.60
C TRP A 11 25.03 -14.85 37.94
N GLY A 12 24.05 -14.36 38.70
CA GLY A 12 22.73 -13.99 38.17
C GLY A 12 22.75 -12.81 37.21
N SER A 13 23.62 -11.82 37.44
CA SER A 13 23.73 -10.63 36.56
C SER A 13 24.42 -10.93 35.23
N VAL A 14 25.36 -11.87 35.18
CA VAL A 14 25.97 -12.35 33.94
C VAL A 14 24.97 -13.21 33.16
N LEU A 15 24.25 -14.12 33.82
CA LEU A 15 23.24 -14.96 33.16
C LEU A 15 22.10 -14.12 32.55
N LEU A 16 21.60 -13.10 33.27
CA LEU A 16 20.58 -12.19 32.74
C LEU A 16 21.08 -11.38 31.54
N ARG A 17 22.34 -10.93 31.54
CA ARG A 17 22.93 -10.20 30.42
C ARG A 17 23.11 -11.08 29.19
N THR A 18 23.55 -12.33 29.37
CA THR A 18 23.73 -13.27 28.25
C THR A 18 22.39 -13.68 27.66
N VAL A 19 21.36 -13.91 28.49
CA VAL A 19 19.99 -14.18 28.02
C VAL A 19 19.40 -12.96 27.31
N ALA A 20 19.57 -11.75 27.85
CA ALA A 20 19.11 -10.53 27.19
C ALA A 20 19.79 -10.30 25.83
N VAL A 21 21.11 -10.54 25.74
CA VAL A 21 21.86 -10.44 24.47
C VAL A 21 21.40 -11.51 23.48
N ALA A 22 21.23 -12.76 23.92
CA ALA A 22 20.72 -13.85 23.08
C ALA A 22 19.29 -13.61 22.58
N VAL A 23 18.40 -13.06 23.42
CA VAL A 23 17.04 -12.65 23.04
C VAL A 23 17.06 -11.46 22.07
N THR A 24 17.95 -10.47 22.26
CA THR A 24 18.10 -9.37 21.29
C THR A 24 18.71 -9.80 19.96
N LEU A 25 19.54 -10.85 19.94
CA LEU A 25 20.13 -11.41 18.72
C LEU A 25 19.14 -12.32 17.98
N SER A 26 18.30 -13.08 18.68
CA SER A 26 17.26 -13.90 18.05
C SER A 26 16.10 -13.07 17.50
N LEU A 27 15.82 -11.89 18.05
CA LEU A 27 14.83 -10.94 17.52
C LEU A 27 15.30 -10.16 16.28
N ALA A 28 16.59 -10.21 15.92
CA ALA A 28 17.11 -9.54 14.72
C ALA A 28 16.98 -10.38 13.43
N ALA A 29 16.60 -11.65 13.53
CA ALA A 29 16.71 -12.63 12.45
C ALA A 29 15.46 -12.78 11.54
N CYS A 30 14.39 -11.99 11.74
CA CYS A 30 13.12 -12.14 11.01
C CYS A 30 12.72 -10.92 10.15
N GLY A 31 13.69 -10.15 9.67
CA GLY A 31 13.45 -9.12 8.64
C GLY A 31 13.41 -9.72 7.22
N ARG A 32 12.59 -9.16 6.33
CA ARG A 32 12.73 -9.42 4.88
C ARG A 32 14.03 -8.75 4.40
N PRO A 33 14.79 -9.35 3.47
CA PRO A 33 15.94 -8.69 2.86
C PRO A 33 15.54 -7.37 2.20
N ILE A 34 16.35 -6.33 2.41
CA ILE A 34 16.29 -5.06 1.67
C ILE A 34 17.22 -5.18 0.46
N GLY A 35 16.83 -4.61 -0.68
CA GLY A 35 17.65 -4.66 -1.90
C GLY A 35 17.05 -5.48 -3.05
N VAL A 36 15.77 -5.86 -2.98
CA VAL A 36 15.10 -6.69 -4.00
C VAL A 36 14.90 -5.97 -5.35
N MET A 37 15.14 -4.66 -5.42
CA MET A 37 15.08 -3.93 -6.69
C MET A 37 16.34 -4.09 -7.54
N GLN A 38 17.42 -4.66 -6.99
CA GLN A 38 18.61 -5.01 -7.77
C GLN A 38 18.22 -6.04 -8.85
N PRO A 39 18.34 -5.71 -10.14
CA PRO A 39 17.97 -6.66 -11.20
C PRO A 39 18.89 -7.88 -11.19
N ILE A 40 18.30 -9.05 -11.41
CA ILE A 40 19.03 -10.27 -11.75
C ILE A 40 18.87 -10.57 -13.24
N SER A 41 19.97 -10.79 -13.94
CA SER A 41 19.99 -10.96 -15.41
C SER A 41 19.59 -12.37 -15.88
N GLU A 42 18.72 -13.06 -15.14
CA GLU A 42 18.37 -14.45 -15.38
C GLU A 42 16.90 -14.58 -15.79
N SER A 43 16.66 -15.01 -17.02
CA SER A 43 15.35 -15.49 -17.46
C SER A 43 15.29 -16.99 -17.24
N VAL A 44 14.43 -17.44 -16.32
CA VAL A 44 14.32 -18.85 -15.97
C VAL A 44 13.08 -19.46 -16.63
N PRO A 45 13.21 -20.55 -17.41
CA PRO A 45 12.07 -21.24 -18.02
C PRO A 45 10.99 -21.61 -17.00
N GLY A 46 9.72 -21.43 -17.39
CA GLY A 46 8.57 -21.71 -16.54
C GLY A 46 8.16 -20.57 -15.60
N THR A 47 8.94 -19.50 -15.51
CA THR A 47 8.52 -18.27 -14.82
C THR A 47 7.67 -17.39 -15.73
N SER A 48 6.77 -16.61 -15.12
CA SER A 48 6.05 -15.54 -15.81
C SER A 48 6.79 -14.22 -15.65
N ARG A 49 6.49 -13.25 -16.52
CA ARG A 49 7.02 -11.89 -16.44
C ARG A 49 5.87 -10.90 -16.44
N VAL A 50 5.98 -9.87 -15.60
CA VAL A 50 5.11 -8.69 -15.63
C VAL A 50 6.00 -7.46 -15.79
N ASP A 51 5.76 -6.71 -16.87
CA ASP A 51 6.36 -5.40 -17.13
C ASP A 51 5.39 -4.33 -16.66
N LEU A 52 5.86 -3.36 -15.86
CA LEU A 52 5.03 -2.28 -15.33
C LEU A 52 5.77 -0.94 -15.30
N LEU A 53 5.03 0.17 -15.45
CA LEU A 53 5.55 1.50 -15.14
C LEU A 53 5.33 1.82 -13.68
N VAL A 54 6.36 2.33 -13.03
CA VAL A 54 6.29 2.86 -11.68
C VAL A 54 6.44 4.37 -11.75
N ALA A 55 5.38 5.10 -11.43
CA ALA A 55 5.41 6.55 -11.28
C ALA A 55 5.52 6.88 -9.79
N THR A 56 6.48 7.70 -9.38
CA THR A 56 6.76 7.94 -7.96
C THR A 56 7.07 9.39 -7.63
N THR A 57 6.66 9.78 -6.43
CA THR A 57 7.03 11.05 -5.77
C THR A 57 7.99 10.84 -4.61
N ARG A 58 8.56 9.64 -4.50
CA ARG A 58 9.57 9.29 -3.50
C ARG A 58 10.92 9.91 -3.85
N LEU A 59 11.71 10.20 -2.83
CA LEU A 59 13.09 10.64 -2.96
C LEU A 59 13.94 9.46 -3.45
N PRO A 60 14.70 9.63 -4.55
CA PRO A 60 15.64 8.61 -5.01
C PRO A 60 16.62 8.23 -3.91
N ASP A 61 16.87 6.93 -3.77
CA ASP A 61 17.91 6.39 -2.92
C ASP A 61 19.24 6.34 -3.68
N LYS A 62 20.36 6.36 -2.95
CA LYS A 62 21.70 6.20 -3.54
C LYS A 62 21.98 4.74 -3.87
N ASP A 63 21.32 3.81 -3.19
CA ASP A 63 21.45 2.38 -3.43
C ASP A 63 20.54 1.95 -4.59
N PRO A 64 21.09 1.49 -5.73
CA PRO A 64 20.29 1.01 -6.85
C PRO A 64 19.47 -0.24 -6.53
N ALA A 65 19.79 -0.94 -5.42
CA ALA A 65 19.01 -2.08 -4.94
C ALA A 65 17.71 -1.65 -4.21
N ILE A 66 17.59 -0.37 -3.84
CA ILE A 66 16.44 0.23 -3.14
C ILE A 66 15.65 1.14 -4.10
N LEU A 67 16.34 1.86 -5.00
CA LEU A 67 15.83 2.84 -5.95
C LEU A 67 15.22 4.10 -5.33
N PHE A 68 14.24 3.94 -4.43
CA PHE A 68 13.50 5.05 -3.84
C PHE A 68 13.22 4.80 -2.35
N SER A 69 13.42 5.86 -1.57
CA SER A 69 13.22 5.83 -0.12
C SER A 69 11.75 6.07 0.28
N GLY A 70 11.51 6.14 1.59
CA GLY A 70 10.22 6.58 2.16
C GLY A 70 10.04 8.10 2.22
N GLU A 71 11.04 8.88 1.79
CA GLU A 71 11.00 10.34 1.88
C GLU A 71 10.40 10.99 0.62
N ARG A 72 9.95 12.25 0.76
CA ARG A 72 9.40 13.05 -0.34
C ARG A 72 10.51 13.48 -1.29
N GLY A 73 10.34 13.16 -2.57
CA GLY A 73 11.22 13.59 -3.65
C GLY A 73 10.57 14.69 -4.50
N PRO A 74 11.38 15.53 -5.18
CA PRO A 74 10.85 16.57 -6.04
C PRO A 74 10.30 16.00 -7.35
N GLY A 75 9.03 16.32 -7.63
CA GLY A 75 8.36 16.00 -8.90
C GLY A 75 8.05 14.51 -9.08
N LEU A 76 7.54 14.19 -10.27
CA LEU A 76 7.21 12.83 -10.67
C LEU A 76 8.40 12.16 -11.37
N LYS A 77 8.87 11.04 -10.84
CA LYS A 77 9.87 10.15 -11.45
C LYS A 77 9.19 8.91 -11.98
N VAL A 78 9.73 8.34 -13.06
CA VAL A 78 9.13 7.16 -13.70
C VAL A 78 10.22 6.14 -14.04
N ASP A 79 9.98 4.89 -13.68
CA ASP A 79 10.77 3.74 -14.08
C ASP A 79 9.89 2.71 -14.80
N ALA A 80 10.45 1.99 -15.77
CA ALA A 80 9.91 0.72 -16.22
C ALA A 80 10.59 -0.40 -15.45
N VAL A 81 9.79 -1.29 -14.85
CA VAL A 81 10.28 -2.40 -14.03
C VAL A 81 9.71 -3.72 -14.56
N SER A 82 10.60 -4.71 -14.67
CA SER A 82 10.24 -6.09 -15.02
C SER A 82 10.35 -6.97 -13.79
N VAL A 83 9.28 -7.67 -13.47
CA VAL A 83 9.22 -8.61 -12.34
C VAL A 83 9.00 -10.02 -12.89
N SER A 84 9.87 -10.96 -12.50
CA SER A 84 9.62 -12.38 -12.72
C SER A 84 8.81 -12.96 -11.56
N ILE A 85 7.84 -13.79 -11.92
CA ILE A 85 6.87 -14.42 -11.02
C ILE A 85 7.08 -15.94 -11.09
N PRO A 86 7.17 -16.63 -9.93
CA PRO A 86 7.37 -18.08 -9.90
C PRO A 86 6.29 -18.88 -10.64
N PRO A 87 6.60 -20.10 -11.10
CA PRO A 87 5.60 -21.01 -11.63
C PRO A 87 4.47 -21.24 -10.61
N GLU A 88 3.24 -21.43 -11.09
CA GLU A 88 2.06 -21.62 -10.24
C GLU A 88 2.25 -22.74 -9.20
N ALA A 89 2.90 -23.85 -9.59
CA ALA A 89 3.20 -24.98 -8.72
C ALA A 89 4.08 -24.63 -7.51
N ASN A 90 4.82 -23.52 -7.55
CA ASN A 90 5.77 -23.09 -6.53
C ASN A 90 5.32 -21.84 -5.77
N ARG A 91 4.10 -21.36 -6.02
CA ARG A 91 3.56 -20.15 -5.38
C ARG A 91 2.16 -20.36 -4.85
N LYS A 92 1.73 -19.42 -4.03
CA LYS A 92 0.34 -19.31 -3.60
C LYS A 92 -0.26 -18.06 -4.23
N VAL A 93 -1.34 -18.24 -5.00
CA VAL A 93 -2.12 -17.15 -5.59
C VAL A 93 -2.55 -16.18 -4.49
N GLY A 94 -2.44 -14.88 -4.77
CA GLY A 94 -2.75 -13.81 -3.83
C GLY A 94 -1.59 -13.43 -2.89
N GLN A 95 -0.48 -14.17 -2.89
CA GLN A 95 0.68 -13.89 -2.05
C GLN A 95 1.89 -13.51 -2.89
N VAL A 96 2.62 -12.50 -2.43
CA VAL A 96 3.97 -12.21 -2.93
C VAL A 96 4.96 -13.11 -2.20
N GLN A 97 5.63 -14.02 -2.91
CA GLN A 97 6.69 -14.85 -2.34
C GLN A 97 8.00 -14.06 -2.30
N TRP A 98 8.31 -13.49 -1.14
CA TRP A 98 9.54 -12.73 -0.92
C TRP A 98 10.76 -13.65 -0.80
N PRO A 99 11.93 -13.24 -1.33
CA PRO A 99 13.17 -13.96 -1.08
C PRO A 99 13.57 -13.88 0.40
N SER A 100 14.10 -14.97 0.94
CA SER A 100 14.69 -14.99 2.30
C SER A 100 16.16 -14.56 2.31
N ARG A 101 16.82 -14.56 1.15
CA ARG A 101 18.20 -14.12 0.92
C ARG A 101 18.31 -13.54 -0.49
N LEU A 102 19.24 -12.61 -0.69
CA LEU A 102 19.54 -12.03 -2.01
C LEU A 102 20.78 -12.71 -2.64
N PRO A 103 20.83 -12.87 -3.98
CA PRO A 103 19.73 -12.64 -4.92
C PRO A 103 18.57 -13.63 -4.72
N GLY A 104 17.35 -13.22 -5.04
CA GLY A 104 16.18 -14.10 -4.98
C GLY A 104 16.20 -15.19 -6.06
N ASN A 105 15.45 -16.27 -5.85
CA ASN A 105 15.33 -17.35 -6.83
C ASN A 105 14.02 -17.21 -7.64
N PRO A 106 14.06 -16.97 -8.97
CA PRO A 106 12.87 -16.79 -9.80
C PRO A 106 11.86 -17.95 -9.75
N LEU A 107 12.32 -19.18 -9.50
CA LEU A 107 11.45 -20.36 -9.38
C LEU A 107 10.67 -20.42 -8.06
N LYS A 108 11.02 -19.58 -7.08
CA LYS A 108 10.43 -19.60 -5.73
C LYS A 108 9.98 -18.22 -5.24
N ASN A 109 10.54 -17.15 -5.80
CA ASN A 109 10.36 -15.79 -5.34
C ASN A 109 9.99 -14.85 -6.48
N PHE A 110 9.25 -13.80 -6.15
CA PHE A 110 9.18 -12.62 -6.99
C PHE A 110 10.57 -11.99 -7.01
N VAL A 111 11.06 -11.69 -8.21
CA VAL A 111 12.37 -11.04 -8.40
C VAL A 111 12.30 -9.95 -9.44
N THR A 112 13.13 -8.93 -9.27
CA THR A 112 13.31 -7.87 -10.26
C THR A 112 14.29 -8.37 -11.31
N THR A 113 13.91 -8.33 -12.58
CA THR A 113 14.76 -8.78 -13.71
C THR A 113 15.25 -7.61 -14.56
N ALA A 114 14.56 -6.47 -14.52
CA ALA A 114 15.04 -5.23 -15.14
C ALA A 114 14.45 -4.00 -14.44
N VAL A 115 15.23 -2.92 -14.41
CA VAL A 115 14.81 -1.58 -14.02
C VAL A 115 15.39 -0.61 -15.05
N LYS A 116 14.55 0.23 -15.65
CA LYS A 116 14.95 1.22 -16.64
C LYS A 116 14.30 2.57 -16.31
N PRO A 117 15.07 3.62 -15.99
CA PRO A 117 14.54 4.97 -15.85
C PRO A 117 13.88 5.45 -17.14
N ILE A 118 12.76 6.16 -16.99
CA ILE A 118 11.98 6.77 -18.07
C ILE A 118 12.10 8.29 -17.92
N PRO A 119 13.12 8.92 -18.53
CA PRO A 119 13.47 10.31 -18.24
C PRO A 119 12.52 11.32 -18.88
N THR A 120 11.82 10.95 -19.94
CA THR A 120 10.92 11.87 -20.67
C THR A 120 9.51 11.32 -20.79
N GLU A 121 8.54 12.22 -20.97
CA GLU A 121 7.16 11.83 -21.27
C GLU A 121 7.04 11.04 -22.59
N ALA A 122 7.91 11.31 -23.57
CA ALA A 122 7.91 10.60 -24.84
C ALA A 122 8.31 9.13 -24.64
N ASP A 123 9.32 8.87 -23.80
CA ASP A 123 9.74 7.51 -23.45
C ASP A 123 8.62 6.76 -22.71
N GLY A 124 7.91 7.44 -21.81
CA GLY A 124 6.78 6.87 -21.08
C GLY A 124 5.62 6.51 -22.00
N ARG A 125 5.29 7.38 -22.98
CA ARG A 125 4.29 7.07 -24.01
C ARG A 125 4.73 5.90 -24.90
N ALA A 126 5.99 5.87 -25.32
CA ALA A 126 6.52 4.78 -26.13
C ALA A 126 6.43 3.43 -25.40
N TRP A 127 6.76 3.40 -24.10
CA TRP A 127 6.56 2.22 -23.28
C TRP A 127 5.08 1.83 -23.21
N LEU A 128 4.21 2.82 -22.92
CA LEU A 128 2.77 2.57 -22.80
C LEU A 128 2.21 1.97 -24.10
N HIS A 129 2.59 2.50 -25.26
CA HIS A 129 2.16 1.98 -26.56
C HIS A 129 2.61 0.55 -26.81
N GLY A 130 3.79 0.16 -26.31
CA GLY A 130 4.29 -1.21 -26.40
C GLY A 130 3.55 -2.22 -25.52
N GLU A 131 3.02 -1.77 -24.38
CA GLU A 131 2.34 -2.62 -23.38
C GLU A 131 0.82 -2.57 -23.47
N LEU A 132 0.25 -1.70 -24.32
CA LEU A 132 -1.20 -1.60 -24.47
C LEU A 132 -1.78 -2.87 -25.11
N PRO A 133 -2.79 -3.50 -24.48
CA PRO A 133 -3.51 -4.61 -25.10
C PRO A 133 -4.38 -4.10 -26.26
N LYS A 134 -4.97 -5.03 -27.02
CA LYS A 134 -5.89 -4.69 -28.14
C LYS A 134 -7.04 -3.77 -27.72
N ASP A 135 -7.55 -3.96 -26.50
CA ASP A 135 -8.64 -3.17 -25.94
C ASP A 135 -8.18 -1.83 -25.34
N LYS A 136 -6.90 -1.50 -25.45
CA LYS A 136 -6.32 -0.19 -25.08
C LYS A 136 -6.57 0.21 -23.62
N ARG A 137 -6.59 -0.80 -22.73
CA ARG A 137 -6.86 -0.63 -21.29
C ARG A 137 -5.60 -0.35 -20.51
N VAL A 138 -5.70 0.57 -19.56
CA VAL A 138 -4.67 0.87 -18.57
C VAL A 138 -5.22 0.59 -17.17
N LEU A 139 -4.42 -0.06 -16.34
CA LEU A 139 -4.70 -0.20 -14.91
C LEU A 139 -3.69 0.61 -14.12
N ILE A 140 -4.19 1.56 -13.32
CA ILE A 140 -3.37 2.40 -12.44
C ILE A 140 -3.60 1.98 -10.99
N PHE A 141 -2.58 1.47 -10.32
CA PHE A 141 -2.65 1.07 -8.92
C PHE A 141 -2.03 2.09 -7.96
N VAL A 142 -2.70 2.39 -6.86
CA VAL A 142 -2.21 3.28 -5.79
C VAL A 142 -2.14 2.49 -4.47
N HIS A 143 -0.94 2.35 -3.92
CA HIS A 143 -0.73 1.55 -2.71
C HIS A 143 -1.25 2.24 -1.43
N GLY A 144 -1.36 1.46 -0.36
CA GLY A 144 -1.80 1.89 0.96
C GLY A 144 -0.69 2.34 1.90
N PHE A 145 -1.05 2.49 3.18
CA PHE A 145 -0.14 2.85 4.26
C PHE A 145 0.91 1.74 4.53
N ASN A 146 2.07 2.13 5.06
CA ASN A 146 3.11 1.20 5.52
C ASN A 146 3.71 0.34 4.39
N ASN A 147 4.03 0.97 3.26
CA ASN A 147 4.60 0.31 2.08
C ASN A 147 5.93 0.93 1.66
N ARG A 148 6.94 0.09 1.41
CA ARG A 148 8.14 0.50 0.66
C ARG A 148 7.83 0.57 -0.83
N TYR A 149 8.80 1.03 -1.62
CA TYR A 149 8.69 1.10 -3.08
C TYR A 149 8.44 -0.30 -3.67
N GLU A 150 9.29 -1.25 -3.30
CA GLU A 150 9.24 -2.64 -3.75
C GLU A 150 7.95 -3.37 -3.33
N ASP A 151 7.37 -3.02 -2.18
CA ASP A 151 6.12 -3.63 -1.71
C ASP A 151 4.98 -3.30 -2.69
N ALA A 152 4.91 -2.05 -3.14
CA ALA A 152 3.90 -1.60 -4.11
C ALA A 152 4.11 -2.23 -5.48
N VAL A 153 5.37 -2.29 -5.94
CA VAL A 153 5.74 -2.90 -7.23
C VAL A 153 5.39 -4.38 -7.27
N TYR A 154 5.84 -5.17 -6.29
CA TYR A 154 5.60 -6.61 -6.28
C TYR A 154 4.15 -6.96 -6.02
N ARG A 155 3.46 -6.20 -5.15
CA ARG A 155 2.02 -6.40 -4.94
C ARG A 155 1.24 -6.14 -6.22
N PHE A 156 1.59 -5.10 -6.97
CA PHE A 156 0.88 -4.83 -8.21
C PHE A 156 1.19 -5.85 -9.32
N ALA A 157 2.45 -6.27 -9.45
CA ALA A 157 2.81 -7.37 -10.35
C ALA A 157 2.03 -8.65 -10.02
N GLN A 158 1.88 -8.96 -8.72
CA GLN A 158 1.06 -10.08 -8.26
C GLN A 158 -0.40 -9.94 -8.65
N ILE A 159 -1.01 -8.76 -8.44
CA ILE A 159 -2.41 -8.52 -8.81
C ILE A 159 -2.61 -8.72 -10.31
N VAL A 160 -1.80 -8.08 -11.15
CA VAL A 160 -1.90 -8.16 -12.62
C VAL A 160 -1.79 -9.59 -13.12
N HIS A 161 -0.79 -10.32 -12.61
CA HIS A 161 -0.54 -11.70 -12.99
C HIS A 161 -1.66 -12.64 -12.55
N ASP A 162 -2.05 -12.56 -11.28
CA ASP A 162 -3.01 -13.49 -10.69
C ASP A 162 -4.45 -13.23 -11.14
N SER A 163 -4.74 -11.99 -11.55
CA SER A 163 -6.04 -11.64 -12.13
C SER A 163 -6.10 -11.92 -13.64
N HIS A 164 -4.99 -12.29 -14.28
CA HIS A 164 -4.87 -12.39 -15.73
C HIS A 164 -5.34 -11.10 -16.44
N ALA A 165 -5.02 -9.94 -15.86
CA ALA A 165 -5.50 -8.67 -16.41
C ALA A 165 -4.79 -8.34 -17.72
N GLU A 166 -5.54 -8.26 -18.81
CA GLU A 166 -5.06 -7.72 -20.08
C GLU A 166 -5.16 -6.19 -20.07
N VAL A 167 -4.14 -5.56 -19.50
CA VAL A 167 -4.01 -4.10 -19.28
C VAL A 167 -2.55 -3.70 -19.42
N ALA A 168 -2.28 -2.43 -19.78
CA ALA A 168 -0.99 -1.82 -19.51
C ALA A 168 -0.92 -1.43 -18.02
N PRO A 169 -0.01 -2.01 -17.21
CA PRO A 169 -0.01 -1.80 -15.77
C PRO A 169 0.89 -0.61 -15.38
N ILE A 170 0.32 0.34 -14.63
CA ILE A 170 1.03 1.46 -14.02
C ILE A 170 0.79 1.45 -12.50
N VAL A 171 1.84 1.55 -11.69
CA VAL A 171 1.71 1.76 -10.24
C VAL A 171 2.18 3.16 -9.87
N PHE A 172 1.36 3.88 -9.12
CA PHE A 172 1.73 5.14 -8.50
C PHE A 172 2.18 4.88 -7.06
N THR A 173 3.41 5.29 -6.73
CA THR A 173 3.97 5.17 -5.39
C THR A 173 4.19 6.53 -4.74
N TRP A 174 3.62 6.72 -3.56
CA TRP A 174 3.77 7.93 -2.76
C TRP A 174 4.69 7.68 -1.54
N PRO A 175 5.28 8.72 -0.93
CA PRO A 175 6.26 8.55 0.14
C PRO A 175 5.65 7.97 1.42
N SER A 176 5.80 6.66 1.60
CA SER A 176 5.52 5.95 2.85
C SER A 176 6.82 5.49 3.48
N ARG A 177 6.96 5.72 4.79
CA ARG A 177 8.12 5.28 5.57
C ARG A 177 8.09 3.80 5.94
N ALA A 178 7.05 3.07 5.55
CA ALA A 178 6.88 1.65 5.91
C ALA A 178 7.03 1.43 7.42
N SER A 179 6.33 2.25 8.20
CA SER A 179 6.32 2.21 9.66
C SER A 179 4.94 2.55 10.19
N ILE A 180 4.41 1.70 11.07
CA ILE A 180 3.12 1.92 11.74
C ILE A 180 3.09 3.21 12.58
N PHE A 181 4.26 3.71 13.02
CA PHE A 181 4.39 4.91 13.83
C PHE A 181 4.42 6.20 13.00
N ASP A 182 4.64 6.09 11.69
CA ASP A 182 4.73 7.23 10.78
C ASP A 182 3.39 7.54 10.09
N TYR A 183 2.25 7.11 10.66
CA TYR A 183 0.92 7.33 10.08
C TYR A 183 0.65 8.81 9.73
N ALA A 184 0.99 9.75 10.62
CA ALA A 184 0.80 11.17 10.37
C ALA A 184 1.68 11.67 9.20
N TYR A 185 2.94 11.20 9.13
CA TYR A 185 3.83 11.54 8.02
C TYR A 185 3.28 11.00 6.70
N ASP A 186 2.90 9.72 6.67
CA ASP A 186 2.37 9.04 5.50
C ASP A 186 1.09 9.74 5.01
N LYS A 187 0.19 10.14 5.92
CA LYS A 187 -1.01 10.91 5.59
C LYS A 187 -0.66 12.23 4.91
N GLU A 188 0.25 13.03 5.48
CA GLU A 188 0.70 14.28 4.85
C GLU A 188 1.43 14.02 3.51
N SER A 189 2.11 12.89 3.39
CA SER A 189 2.78 12.49 2.15
C SER A 189 1.79 12.08 1.06
N THR A 190 0.63 11.51 1.41
CA THR A 190 -0.44 11.34 0.42
C THR A 190 -0.91 12.68 -0.14
N ASN A 191 -1.12 13.69 0.71
CA ASN A 191 -1.51 15.02 0.26
C ASN A 191 -0.42 15.67 -0.60
N TYR A 192 0.85 15.49 -0.24
CA TYR A 192 2.01 15.92 -1.04
C TYR A 192 1.98 15.35 -2.46
N SER A 193 1.58 14.08 -2.61
CA SER A 193 1.57 13.37 -3.90
C SER A 193 0.32 13.60 -4.76
N ARG A 194 -0.69 14.33 -4.26
CA ARG A 194 -1.99 14.54 -4.92
C ARG A 194 -1.86 15.09 -6.33
N ASP A 195 -1.06 16.15 -6.49
CA ASP A 195 -0.93 16.86 -7.75
C ASP A 195 -0.20 15.99 -8.78
N SER A 196 0.80 15.21 -8.35
CA SER A 196 1.51 14.28 -9.23
C SER A 196 0.66 13.08 -9.66
N LEU A 197 -0.25 12.59 -8.80
CA LEU A 197 -1.21 11.57 -9.22
C LEU A 197 -2.24 12.15 -10.21
N GLU A 198 -2.76 13.36 -9.97
CA GLU A 198 -3.63 14.04 -10.96
C GLU A 198 -2.89 14.21 -12.30
N GLU A 199 -1.63 14.63 -12.25
CA GLU A 199 -0.79 14.80 -13.43
C GLU A 199 -0.60 13.48 -14.20
N LEU A 200 -0.30 12.37 -13.52
CA LEU A 200 -0.21 11.05 -14.13
C LEU A 200 -1.54 10.68 -14.83
N LEU A 201 -2.66 10.78 -14.10
CA LEU A 201 -3.98 10.43 -14.62
C LEU A 201 -4.33 11.27 -15.86
N ARG A 202 -4.04 12.57 -15.84
CA ARG A 202 -4.26 13.48 -16.95
C ARG A 202 -3.40 13.12 -18.16
N ARG A 203 -2.11 12.81 -17.95
CA ARG A 203 -1.18 12.43 -19.03
C ARG A 203 -1.62 11.14 -19.72
N VAL A 204 -1.99 10.11 -18.95
CA VAL A 204 -2.48 8.84 -19.50
C VAL A 204 -3.81 9.05 -20.23
N ALA A 205 -4.74 9.83 -19.67
CA ALA A 205 -6.03 10.11 -20.32
C ALA A 205 -5.89 10.93 -21.61
N ALA A 206 -4.89 11.80 -21.70
CA ALA A 206 -4.63 12.60 -22.89
C ALA A 206 -4.07 11.78 -24.06
N ASP A 207 -3.47 10.61 -23.81
CA ASP A 207 -2.87 9.79 -24.87
C ASP A 207 -3.95 9.16 -25.76
N PRO A 208 -3.96 9.42 -27.10
CA PRO A 208 -4.99 8.90 -28.00
C PRO A 208 -4.97 7.38 -28.19
N SER A 209 -3.86 6.70 -27.85
CA SER A 209 -3.78 5.24 -27.88
C SER A 209 -4.55 4.58 -26.74
N VAL A 210 -4.78 5.29 -25.63
CA VAL A 210 -5.52 4.80 -24.46
C VAL A 210 -7.02 4.95 -24.70
N GLY A 211 -7.77 3.86 -24.52
CA GLY A 211 -9.22 3.81 -24.66
C GLY A 211 -9.98 3.73 -23.32
N ASP A 212 -9.34 3.16 -22.30
CA ASP A 212 -9.96 2.91 -20.99
C ASP A 212 -8.91 2.95 -19.87
N ILE A 213 -9.26 3.59 -18.76
CA ILE A 213 -8.45 3.67 -17.55
C ILE A 213 -9.28 3.19 -16.37
N THR A 214 -8.76 2.18 -15.69
CA THR A 214 -9.23 1.75 -14.37
C THR A 214 -8.23 2.19 -13.31
N VAL A 215 -8.70 2.89 -12.27
CA VAL A 215 -7.89 3.25 -11.10
C VAL A 215 -8.24 2.30 -9.96
N MET A 216 -7.24 1.64 -9.39
CA MET A 216 -7.39 0.78 -8.22
C MET A 216 -6.56 1.35 -7.08
N ALA A 217 -7.15 1.55 -5.91
CA ALA A 217 -6.48 2.15 -4.77
C ALA A 217 -6.76 1.37 -3.49
N HIS A 218 -5.72 1.11 -2.70
CA HIS A 218 -5.83 0.36 -1.44
C HIS A 218 -5.68 1.27 -0.22
N SER A 219 -6.51 1.06 0.81
CA SER A 219 -6.35 1.68 2.13
C SER A 219 -6.22 3.21 2.05
N MET A 220 -5.16 3.79 2.62
CA MET A 220 -4.86 5.22 2.57
C MET A 220 -4.64 5.74 1.12
N GLY A 221 -4.25 4.87 0.18
CA GLY A 221 -4.20 5.22 -1.23
C GLY A 221 -5.57 5.58 -1.81
N SER A 222 -6.66 5.08 -1.22
CA SER A 222 -8.03 5.44 -1.63
C SER A 222 -8.33 6.91 -1.36
N TRP A 223 -7.87 7.47 -0.23
CA TRP A 223 -7.95 8.92 0.04
C TRP A 223 -7.30 9.71 -1.10
N LEU A 224 -6.05 9.35 -1.42
CA LEU A 224 -5.26 10.02 -2.44
C LEU A 224 -5.93 9.94 -3.82
N ALA A 225 -6.39 8.76 -4.22
CA ALA A 225 -7.05 8.56 -5.50
C ALA A 225 -8.32 9.41 -5.64
N VAL A 226 -9.22 9.38 -4.65
CA VAL A 226 -10.46 10.14 -4.68
C VAL A 226 -10.20 11.65 -4.65
N GLU A 227 -9.22 12.08 -3.85
CA GLU A 227 -8.83 13.48 -3.75
C GLU A 227 -8.21 14.02 -5.06
N SER A 228 -7.37 13.24 -5.74
CA SER A 228 -6.83 13.60 -7.05
C SER A 228 -7.91 13.67 -8.14
N LEU A 229 -8.90 12.75 -8.12
CA LEU A 229 -10.05 12.81 -9.04
C LEU A 229 -10.95 14.01 -8.76
N ARG A 230 -11.17 14.35 -7.49
CA ARG A 230 -11.88 15.58 -7.09
C ARG A 230 -11.17 16.81 -7.60
N GLN A 231 -9.86 16.88 -7.42
CA GLN A 231 -9.05 17.99 -7.93
C GLN A 231 -9.16 18.12 -9.44
N MET A 232 -9.06 17.01 -10.17
CA MET A 232 -9.27 16.97 -11.61
C MET A 232 -10.65 17.50 -12.01
N ALA A 233 -11.70 17.08 -11.31
CA ALA A 233 -13.07 17.52 -11.58
C ALA A 233 -13.26 19.02 -11.33
N ILE A 234 -12.68 19.55 -10.26
CA ILE A 234 -12.73 20.99 -9.96
C ILE A 234 -11.96 21.80 -11.01
N ARG A 235 -10.78 21.33 -11.40
CA ARG A 235 -9.92 22.03 -12.37
C ARG A 235 -10.52 22.02 -13.77
N ASN A 236 -11.09 20.90 -14.20
CA ASN A 236 -11.49 20.68 -15.60
C ASN A 236 -13.02 20.64 -15.80
N GLY A 237 -13.80 20.83 -14.74
CA GLY A 237 -15.27 20.70 -14.72
C GLY A 237 -15.78 19.26 -14.73
N ARG A 238 -14.89 18.26 -14.85
CA ARG A 238 -15.21 16.82 -14.87
C ARG A 238 -13.96 15.95 -14.68
N VAL A 239 -14.16 14.70 -14.30
CA VAL A 239 -13.12 13.67 -14.41
C VAL A 239 -12.88 13.34 -15.90
N ALA A 240 -11.65 13.00 -16.27
CA ALA A 240 -11.33 12.63 -17.65
C ALA A 240 -12.18 11.41 -18.09
N PRO A 241 -12.90 11.46 -19.23
CA PRO A 241 -13.87 10.42 -19.62
C PRO A 241 -13.31 9.02 -19.83
N LYS A 242 -11.99 8.91 -20.05
CA LYS A 242 -11.32 7.61 -20.18
C LYS A 242 -11.16 6.91 -18.84
N ILE A 243 -11.20 7.65 -17.72
CA ILE A 243 -11.25 7.08 -16.38
C ILE A 243 -12.69 6.62 -16.17
N LYS A 244 -12.95 5.33 -16.43
CA LYS A 244 -14.31 4.76 -16.36
C LYS A 244 -14.58 4.04 -15.06
N ASN A 245 -13.55 3.46 -14.45
CA ASN A 245 -13.69 2.62 -13.27
C ASN A 245 -12.73 3.06 -12.16
N VAL A 246 -13.25 3.12 -10.93
CA VAL A 246 -12.48 3.35 -9.71
C VAL A 246 -12.80 2.23 -8.72
N ILE A 247 -11.78 1.49 -8.33
CA ILE A 247 -11.87 0.38 -7.37
C ILE A 247 -11.16 0.79 -6.10
N LEU A 248 -11.89 0.89 -4.98
CA LEU A 248 -11.33 1.19 -3.67
C LEU A 248 -11.34 -0.06 -2.80
N ALA A 249 -10.15 -0.54 -2.45
CA ALA A 249 -9.98 -1.74 -1.62
C ALA A 249 -9.69 -1.39 -0.16
N SER A 250 -10.55 -1.83 0.75
CA SER A 250 -10.49 -1.51 2.19
C SER A 250 -10.17 -0.02 2.45
N PRO A 251 -10.93 0.93 1.87
CA PRO A 251 -10.57 2.33 1.88
C PRO A 251 -10.44 2.91 3.30
N ASP A 252 -9.26 3.45 3.61
CA ASP A 252 -9.01 4.26 4.81
C ASP A 252 -9.42 5.71 4.56
N LEU A 253 -10.71 5.87 4.27
CA LEU A 253 -11.33 7.15 3.92
C LEU A 253 -12.54 7.36 4.83
N ASP A 254 -12.66 8.55 5.37
CA ASP A 254 -13.84 8.98 6.12
C ASP A 254 -15.08 9.01 5.22
N VAL A 255 -16.22 8.49 5.71
CA VAL A 255 -17.45 8.38 4.90
C VAL A 255 -18.03 9.74 4.52
N ASP A 256 -18.01 10.72 5.44
CA ASP A 256 -18.52 12.06 5.18
C ASP A 256 -17.62 12.80 4.20
N VAL A 257 -16.30 12.62 4.36
CA VAL A 257 -15.35 13.19 3.40
C VAL A 257 -15.51 12.54 2.03
N PHE A 258 -15.66 11.22 1.94
CA PHE A 258 -15.95 10.54 0.69
C PHE A 258 -17.21 11.11 0.04
N GLY A 259 -18.31 11.26 0.79
CA GLY A 259 -19.55 11.83 0.27
C GLY A 259 -19.35 13.22 -0.34
N ARG A 260 -18.57 14.09 0.32
CA ARG A 260 -18.22 15.43 -0.19
C ARG A 260 -17.35 15.38 -1.44
N GLN A 261 -16.30 14.54 -1.44
CA GLN A 261 -15.41 14.40 -2.58
C GLN A 261 -16.13 13.81 -3.79
N PHE A 262 -16.96 12.79 -3.56
CA PHE A 262 -17.73 12.08 -4.57
C PHE A 262 -18.81 12.97 -5.21
N ALA A 263 -19.48 13.82 -4.42
CA ALA A 263 -20.38 14.83 -4.95
C ALA A 263 -19.68 15.84 -5.87
N ALA A 264 -18.45 16.23 -5.52
CA ALA A 264 -17.65 17.16 -6.31
C ALA A 264 -17.12 16.57 -7.64
N LEU A 265 -17.21 15.25 -7.86
CA LEU A 265 -16.90 14.63 -9.15
C LEU A 265 -17.90 14.98 -10.26
N GLY A 266 -19.09 15.46 -9.89
CA GLY A 266 -20.17 15.79 -10.83
C GLY A 266 -20.95 14.56 -11.31
N LYS A 267 -21.82 14.77 -12.30
CA LYS A 267 -22.72 13.73 -12.84
C LYS A 267 -21.98 12.72 -13.72
N ASP A 268 -21.02 13.18 -14.51
CA ASP A 268 -20.24 12.38 -15.45
C ASP A 268 -19.00 11.75 -14.78
N ARG A 269 -19.19 11.21 -13.58
CA ARG A 269 -18.14 10.59 -12.76
C ARG A 269 -17.90 9.13 -13.15
N PRO A 270 -16.72 8.56 -12.88
CA PRO A 270 -16.46 7.14 -13.11
C PRO A 270 -17.35 6.25 -12.22
N HIS A 271 -17.46 4.98 -12.59
CA HIS A 271 -18.11 3.96 -11.77
C HIS A 271 -17.22 3.57 -10.60
N PHE A 272 -17.77 3.62 -9.39
CA PHE A 272 -17.04 3.26 -8.17
C PHE A 272 -17.39 1.85 -7.72
N THR A 273 -16.39 1.15 -7.20
CA THR A 273 -16.58 -0.13 -6.52
C THR A 273 -15.75 -0.20 -5.25
N LEU A 274 -16.41 -0.55 -4.16
CA LEU A 274 -15.81 -0.62 -2.84
C LEU A 274 -15.68 -2.09 -2.43
N PHE A 275 -14.48 -2.52 -2.09
CA PHE A 275 -14.29 -3.73 -1.30
C PHE A 275 -14.24 -3.35 0.16
N VAL A 276 -15.21 -3.81 0.94
CA VAL A 276 -15.34 -3.48 2.37
C VAL A 276 -15.22 -4.75 3.22
N SER A 277 -14.77 -4.61 4.46
CA SER A 277 -14.71 -5.70 5.42
C SER A 277 -14.91 -5.14 6.83
N ARG A 278 -16.00 -5.54 7.49
CA ARG A 278 -16.34 -5.05 8.85
C ARG A 278 -15.36 -5.52 9.91
N ASP A 279 -14.68 -6.63 9.67
CA ASP A 279 -13.67 -7.24 10.53
C ASP A 279 -12.23 -6.80 10.20
N ASP A 280 -12.04 -5.73 9.42
CA ASP A 280 -10.73 -5.16 9.08
C ASP A 280 -10.06 -4.51 10.30
N ARG A 281 -9.03 -5.15 10.84
CA ARG A 281 -8.38 -4.70 12.08
C ARG A 281 -7.46 -3.51 11.86
N ALA A 282 -6.93 -3.32 10.66
CA ALA A 282 -6.07 -2.19 10.34
C ALA A 282 -6.88 -0.89 10.29
N LEU A 283 -8.06 -0.93 9.69
CA LEU A 283 -8.98 0.21 9.69
C LEU A 283 -9.49 0.52 11.10
N SER A 284 -9.75 -0.48 11.94
CA SER A 284 -10.08 -0.23 13.36
C SER A 284 -8.98 0.51 14.12
N LEU A 285 -7.70 0.29 13.79
CA LEU A 285 -6.60 1.07 14.36
C LEU A 285 -6.58 2.50 13.80
N SER A 286 -6.78 2.68 12.49
CA SER A 286 -6.90 4.00 11.87
C SER A 286 -8.04 4.83 12.47
N ARG A 287 -9.19 4.22 12.71
CA ARG A 287 -10.33 4.85 13.41
C ARG A 287 -9.92 5.41 14.76
N ARG A 288 -9.24 4.62 15.59
CA ARG A 288 -8.76 5.07 16.91
C ARG A 288 -7.82 6.26 16.80
N ILE A 289 -6.92 6.24 15.83
CA ILE A 289 -5.95 7.32 15.60
C ILE A 289 -6.66 8.59 15.10
N SER A 290 -7.72 8.45 14.30
CA SER A 290 -8.45 9.57 13.69
C SER A 290 -9.71 10.00 14.42
N GLY A 291 -9.84 9.69 15.71
CA GLY A 291 -10.94 10.19 16.55
C GLY A 291 -12.25 9.41 16.46
N SER A 292 -12.19 8.10 16.17
CA SER A 292 -13.32 7.15 16.17
C SER A 292 -14.36 7.32 15.05
N ILE A 293 -14.04 8.05 13.99
CA ILE A 293 -14.93 8.25 12.85
C ILE A 293 -15.06 6.96 12.02
N ASP A 294 -16.21 6.71 11.39
CA ASP A 294 -16.42 5.55 10.52
C ASP A 294 -15.53 5.63 9.27
N ARG A 295 -14.92 4.50 8.91
CA ARG A 295 -14.15 4.35 7.67
C ARG A 295 -15.00 3.70 6.61
N LEU A 296 -14.92 4.21 5.38
CA LEU A 296 -15.58 3.69 4.21
C LEU A 296 -15.32 2.19 4.02
N GLY A 297 -14.12 1.70 4.34
CA GLY A 297 -13.79 0.28 4.24
C GLY A 297 -14.41 -0.63 5.30
N GLN A 298 -15.04 -0.08 6.34
CA GLN A 298 -15.65 -0.83 7.45
C GLN A 298 -17.17 -0.63 7.59
N ILE A 299 -17.81 0.08 6.65
CA ILE A 299 -19.26 0.26 6.69
C ILE A 299 -19.97 -1.08 6.56
N ASP A 300 -21.18 -1.16 7.11
CA ASP A 300 -22.11 -2.24 6.77
C ASP A 300 -22.94 -1.81 5.56
N PRO A 301 -22.68 -2.36 4.36
CA PRO A 301 -23.38 -1.92 3.15
C PRO A 301 -24.86 -2.33 3.12
N ALA A 302 -25.28 -3.25 4.00
CA ALA A 302 -26.68 -3.66 4.11
C ALA A 302 -27.49 -2.78 5.08
N ALA A 303 -26.82 -1.95 5.89
CA ALA A 303 -27.45 -1.09 6.87
C ALA A 303 -27.81 0.30 6.31
N GLU A 304 -28.93 0.87 6.77
CA GLU A 304 -29.27 2.27 6.49
C GLU A 304 -28.47 3.23 7.37
N PRO A 305 -28.09 4.43 6.87
CA PRO A 305 -28.42 5.00 5.55
C PRO A 305 -27.50 4.56 4.41
N TYR A 306 -26.48 3.73 4.68
CA TYR A 306 -25.42 3.41 3.72
C TYR A 306 -25.96 2.67 2.50
N ARG A 307 -26.84 1.68 2.69
CA ARG A 307 -27.43 0.91 1.59
C ARG A 307 -28.09 1.82 0.56
N SER A 308 -29.10 2.58 0.98
CA SER A 308 -29.88 3.43 0.07
C SER A 308 -29.03 4.52 -0.57
N GLU A 309 -28.07 5.11 0.16
CA GLU A 309 -27.21 6.15 -0.40
C GLU A 309 -26.21 5.57 -1.43
N LEU A 310 -25.59 4.43 -1.15
CA LEU A 310 -24.69 3.77 -2.11
C LEU A 310 -25.43 3.34 -3.39
N GLU A 311 -26.60 2.73 -3.24
CA GLU A 311 -27.47 2.32 -4.36
C GLU A 311 -27.88 3.51 -5.22
N LYS A 312 -28.39 4.59 -4.58
CA LYS A 312 -28.78 5.83 -5.25
C LYS A 312 -27.64 6.48 -6.03
N GLN A 313 -26.42 6.37 -5.50
CA GLN A 313 -25.22 6.94 -6.10
C GLN A 313 -24.61 6.04 -7.20
N GLY A 314 -25.12 4.81 -7.38
CA GLY A 314 -24.63 3.83 -8.35
C GLY A 314 -23.27 3.25 -7.97
N ILE A 315 -22.97 3.17 -6.67
CA ILE A 315 -21.72 2.60 -6.15
C ILE A 315 -21.92 1.10 -5.90
N THR A 316 -21.14 0.26 -6.58
CA THR A 316 -21.09 -1.17 -6.27
C THR A 316 -20.31 -1.39 -4.98
N VAL A 317 -20.80 -2.25 -4.08
CA VAL A 317 -20.05 -2.66 -2.88
C VAL A 317 -19.96 -4.17 -2.82
N LEU A 318 -18.77 -4.68 -2.53
CA LEU A 318 -18.48 -6.10 -2.33
C LEU A 318 -18.04 -6.29 -0.87
N ASP A 319 -18.90 -6.93 -0.06
CA ASP A 319 -18.64 -7.22 1.35
C ASP A 319 -17.78 -8.49 1.50
N LEU A 320 -16.52 -8.31 1.89
CA LEU A 320 -15.54 -9.37 2.11
C LEU A 320 -15.49 -9.84 3.58
N THR A 321 -16.40 -9.36 4.45
CA THR A 321 -16.43 -9.70 5.88
C THR A 321 -16.41 -11.21 6.12
N LYS A 322 -17.15 -11.99 5.31
CA LYS A 322 -17.25 -13.45 5.48
C LYS A 322 -16.07 -14.22 4.88
N LEU A 323 -15.21 -13.57 4.08
CA LEU A 323 -14.05 -14.23 3.49
C LEU A 323 -12.92 -14.35 4.52
N LYS A 324 -12.36 -15.54 4.63
CA LYS A 324 -11.17 -15.83 5.45
C LYS A 324 -9.95 -15.88 4.55
N THR A 325 -8.89 -15.19 4.94
CA THR A 325 -7.60 -15.22 4.23
C THR A 325 -6.46 -15.48 5.21
N GLY A 326 -5.23 -15.59 4.72
CA GLY A 326 -4.04 -15.72 5.57
C GLY A 326 -3.64 -14.41 6.27
N ASP A 327 -4.26 -13.29 5.91
CA ASP A 327 -3.98 -11.98 6.49
C ASP A 327 -4.60 -11.85 7.90
N SER A 328 -3.73 -11.79 8.91
CA SER A 328 -4.11 -11.60 10.32
C SER A 328 -4.83 -10.27 10.63
N LEU A 329 -4.71 -9.28 9.73
CA LEU A 329 -5.35 -7.96 9.85
C LEU A 329 -6.65 -7.86 9.07
N ASN A 330 -6.99 -8.83 8.22
CA ASN A 330 -8.17 -8.80 7.35
C ASN A 330 -8.24 -7.56 6.42
N HIS A 331 -7.10 -6.94 6.13
CA HIS A 331 -6.98 -5.67 5.39
C HIS A 331 -6.53 -5.85 3.93
N GLY A 332 -5.86 -6.96 3.64
CA GLY A 332 -5.37 -7.36 2.33
C GLY A 332 -6.28 -8.35 1.59
N LYS A 333 -7.48 -8.67 2.11
CA LYS A 333 -8.36 -9.72 1.57
C LYS A 333 -8.59 -9.61 0.05
N PHE A 334 -8.68 -8.38 -0.48
CA PHE A 334 -8.90 -8.12 -1.89
C PHE A 334 -7.81 -8.66 -2.83
N ALA A 335 -6.55 -8.70 -2.37
CA ALA A 335 -5.41 -9.16 -3.15
C ALA A 335 -4.94 -10.56 -2.72
N GLU A 336 -5.30 -11.01 -1.51
CA GLU A 336 -4.87 -12.30 -0.98
C GLU A 336 -5.89 -13.44 -1.17
N SER A 337 -7.14 -13.12 -1.48
CA SER A 337 -8.15 -14.11 -1.89
C SER A 337 -8.06 -14.36 -3.39
N PRO A 338 -7.77 -15.60 -3.84
CA PRO A 338 -7.80 -15.97 -5.25
C PRO A 338 -9.15 -15.66 -5.91
N GLU A 339 -10.25 -15.81 -5.17
CA GLU A 339 -11.60 -15.52 -5.65
C GLU A 339 -11.76 -14.04 -5.96
N VAL A 340 -11.34 -13.15 -5.05
CA VAL A 340 -11.43 -11.69 -5.28
C VAL A 340 -10.49 -11.23 -6.39
N VAL A 341 -9.29 -11.80 -6.48
CA VAL A 341 -8.35 -11.49 -7.57
C VAL A 341 -8.91 -11.91 -8.94
N LYS A 342 -9.58 -13.07 -9.02
CA LYS A 342 -10.31 -13.49 -10.22
C LYS A 342 -11.45 -12.54 -10.56
N LEU A 343 -12.18 -12.02 -9.56
CA LEU A 343 -13.23 -11.01 -9.79
C LEU A 343 -12.66 -9.70 -10.34
N ILE A 344 -11.51 -9.24 -9.81
CA ILE A 344 -10.80 -8.09 -10.37
C ILE A 344 -10.43 -8.36 -11.83
N GLY A 345 -9.93 -9.55 -12.14
CA GLY A 345 -9.61 -9.99 -13.50
C GLY A 345 -10.82 -9.96 -14.42
N ALA A 346 -11.90 -10.63 -14.03
CA ALA A 346 -13.16 -10.66 -14.78
C ALA A 346 -13.70 -9.25 -15.06
N ARG A 347 -13.62 -8.35 -14.06
CA ARG A 347 -14.02 -6.95 -14.22
C ARG A 347 -13.14 -6.21 -15.23
N LEU A 348 -11.82 -6.35 -15.12
CA LEU A 348 -10.88 -5.71 -16.02
C LEU A 348 -11.06 -6.22 -17.45
N ILE A 349 -11.29 -7.52 -17.64
CA ILE A 349 -11.54 -8.17 -18.93
C ILE A 349 -12.90 -7.76 -19.53
N ALA A 350 -13.95 -7.67 -18.72
CA ALA A 350 -15.28 -7.30 -19.20
C ALA A 350 -15.44 -5.80 -19.49
N GLY A 351 -14.60 -4.94 -18.91
CA GLY A 351 -14.73 -3.48 -19.01
C GLY A 351 -16.03 -2.94 -18.39
N GLN A 352 -16.67 -3.72 -17.53
CA GLN A 352 -18.02 -3.47 -16.99
C GLN A 352 -18.05 -3.43 -15.46
N THR A 353 -19.06 -2.76 -14.91
CA THR A 353 -19.42 -2.80 -13.49
C THR A 353 -20.06 -4.13 -13.14
N ILE A 354 -19.59 -4.81 -12.10
CA ILE A 354 -20.30 -5.96 -11.56
C ILE A 354 -21.48 -5.45 -10.71
N THR A 355 -22.67 -6.00 -10.93
CA THR A 355 -23.79 -5.88 -9.98
C THR A 355 -23.83 -7.14 -9.11
N ASP A 356 -24.36 -7.01 -7.88
CA ASP A 356 -24.47 -8.13 -6.92
C ASP A 356 -25.29 -9.31 -7.48
N SER A 357 -26.08 -9.05 -8.53
CA SER A 357 -26.96 -9.99 -9.22
C SER A 357 -26.25 -10.92 -10.22
N ASP A 358 -25.08 -10.52 -10.75
CA ASP A 358 -24.41 -11.20 -11.86
C ASP A 358 -23.28 -12.15 -11.40
N VAL A 359 -23.05 -12.27 -10.09
CA VAL A 359 -21.98 -13.12 -9.54
C VAL A 359 -22.52 -14.07 -8.49
N GLY A 360 -22.40 -15.37 -8.76
CA GLY A 360 -22.70 -16.47 -7.84
C GLY A 360 -21.77 -16.55 -6.61
N ILE A 361 -21.42 -15.42 -5.99
CA ILE A 361 -20.73 -15.39 -4.69
C ILE A 361 -21.65 -15.94 -3.59
N GLY A 362 -22.99 -15.86 -3.78
CA GLY A 362 -23.97 -16.56 -2.95
C GLY A 362 -23.85 -18.09 -3.01
N ASP A 363 -23.56 -18.65 -4.19
CA ASP A 363 -23.46 -20.10 -4.40
C ASP A 363 -22.10 -20.67 -4.00
N ALA A 364 -21.03 -19.87 -4.05
CA ALA A 364 -19.70 -20.27 -3.58
C ALA A 364 -19.63 -20.47 -2.04
N VAL A 365 -20.59 -19.91 -1.29
CA VAL A 365 -20.73 -20.11 0.17
C VAL A 365 -21.50 -21.39 0.52
N GLY A 366 -22.21 -22.00 -0.45
CA GLY A 366 -23.07 -23.17 -0.23
C GLY A 366 -22.39 -24.54 -0.24
N ALA A 367 -21.12 -24.64 -0.67
CA ALA A 367 -20.46 -25.93 -0.95
C ALA A 367 -19.36 -26.33 0.07
N VAL A 368 -19.40 -25.82 1.30
CA VAL A 368 -18.56 -26.33 2.40
C VAL A 368 -19.44 -26.82 3.54
N ALA A 369 -20.26 -27.81 3.23
CA ALA A 369 -20.87 -28.68 4.23
C ALA A 369 -20.15 -30.02 4.16
N MET A 370 -19.27 -30.27 5.13
CA MET A 370 -19.04 -31.56 5.82
C MET A 370 -17.63 -31.60 6.41
N GLY A 371 -17.54 -31.69 7.74
CA GLY A 371 -16.37 -32.27 8.40
C GLY A 371 -15.76 -31.45 9.54
N ALA A 372 -16.46 -31.34 10.67
CA ALA A 372 -15.87 -31.48 12.01
C ALA A 372 -17.00 -31.43 13.06
N ALA A 373 -17.40 -32.60 13.55
CA ALA A 373 -18.31 -32.74 14.68
C ALA A 373 -17.50 -33.01 15.96
N GLN A 374 -17.91 -32.33 17.05
CA GLN A 374 -17.64 -32.59 18.47
C GLN A 374 -16.21 -32.23 18.98
N THR A 375 -15.99 -31.62 20.16
CA THR A 375 -16.78 -31.64 21.41
C THR A 375 -16.44 -30.45 22.35
N VAL A 376 -17.40 -30.19 23.23
CA VAL A 376 -17.59 -29.20 24.33
C VAL A 376 -16.47 -29.13 25.39
N GLY A 377 -16.27 -27.94 26.03
CA GLY A 377 -15.58 -27.83 27.34
C GLY A 377 -15.31 -26.40 27.90
N SER A 378 -16.28 -25.83 28.61
CA SER A 378 -16.28 -24.84 29.73
C SER A 378 -15.06 -23.97 30.16
N VAL A 379 -15.35 -22.65 30.23
CA VAL A 379 -15.08 -21.59 31.24
C VAL A 379 -13.67 -21.36 31.87
N ALA A 380 -13.12 -20.15 31.68
CA ALA A 380 -12.57 -19.28 32.75
C ALA A 380 -12.21 -17.89 32.21
N GLY A 381 -12.69 -16.83 32.86
CA GLY A 381 -12.36 -15.46 32.53
C GLY A 381 -11.02 -15.00 33.11
N ALA A 382 -10.32 -14.14 32.37
CA ALA A 382 -9.44 -13.11 32.89
C ALA A 382 -9.25 -12.07 31.80
N ALA A 383 -9.84 -10.89 31.98
CA ALA A 383 -9.54 -9.72 31.18
C ALA A 383 -8.13 -9.24 31.57
N VAL A 384 -7.18 -9.36 30.64
CA VAL A 384 -5.88 -8.70 30.72
C VAL A 384 -5.77 -7.80 29.51
N SER A 385 -6.07 -6.52 29.70
CA SER A 385 -5.69 -5.47 28.77
C SER A 385 -4.18 -5.27 28.86
N ALA A 386 -3.42 -6.03 28.09
CA ALA A 386 -2.02 -5.72 27.81
C ALA A 386 -1.98 -4.74 26.63
N PRO A 387 -1.26 -3.60 26.71
CA PRO A 387 -0.97 -2.81 25.52
C PRO A 387 -0.11 -3.67 24.59
N ILE A 388 -0.64 -4.02 23.43
CA ILE A 388 0.11 -4.70 22.37
C ILE A 388 1.05 -3.67 21.75
N ALA A 389 2.22 -3.49 22.35
CA ALA A 389 3.40 -2.98 21.67
C ALA A 389 4.14 -4.20 21.10
N ILE A 390 3.70 -4.68 19.92
CA ILE A 390 4.53 -5.59 19.12
C ILE A 390 5.57 -4.71 18.45
N PHE A 391 6.79 -4.73 18.98
CA PHE A 391 7.94 -4.15 18.30
C PHE A 391 8.29 -5.05 17.12
N ASP A 392 7.88 -4.62 15.93
CA ASP A 392 8.32 -5.20 14.67
C ASP A 392 9.84 -4.93 14.48
N PRO A 393 10.68 -5.95 14.22
CA PRO A 393 12.07 -5.77 13.86
C PRO A 393 12.29 -4.75 12.70
N ARG A 394 11.31 -4.59 11.79
CA ARG A 394 11.36 -3.64 10.66
C ARG A 394 11.34 -2.17 11.11
N THR A 395 10.75 -1.85 12.26
CA THR A 395 10.77 -0.49 12.82
C THR A 395 12.16 -0.10 13.32
N ARG A 396 12.98 -1.06 13.78
CA ARG A 396 14.31 -0.79 14.35
C ARG A 396 15.29 -0.21 13.33
N ALA A 397 15.22 -0.63 12.06
CA ALA A 397 16.06 -0.11 10.99
C ALA A 397 15.74 1.36 10.66
N ASN A 398 14.46 1.73 10.66
CA ASN A 398 14.02 3.11 10.44
C ASN A 398 14.28 4.01 11.66
N TYR A 399 14.30 3.43 12.87
CA TYR A 399 14.59 4.16 14.12
C TYR A 399 16.01 4.73 14.17
N GLY A 400 16.99 4.04 13.58
CA GLY A 400 18.37 4.52 13.47
C GLY A 400 18.48 5.83 12.69
N GLU A 401 17.76 5.93 11.56
CA GLU A 401 17.68 7.16 10.77
C GLU A 401 16.86 8.25 11.47
N GLN A 402 15.79 7.91 12.21
CA GLN A 402 15.05 8.89 13.02
C GLN A 402 15.90 9.47 14.17
N LEU A 403 16.67 8.64 14.89
CA LEU A 403 17.61 9.10 15.91
C LEU A 403 18.72 9.97 15.30
N ARG A 404 19.19 9.64 14.09
CA ARG A 404 20.17 10.46 13.36
C ARG A 404 19.59 11.81 12.94
N ARG A 405 18.30 11.88 12.61
CA ARG A 405 17.58 13.13 12.30
C ARG A 405 17.29 13.98 13.53
N VAL A 406 16.89 13.36 14.65
CA VAL A 406 16.74 14.04 15.96
C VAL A 406 18.11 14.52 16.46
N GLY A 407 19.17 13.74 16.25
CA GLY A 407 20.54 14.14 16.54
C GLY A 407 21.04 15.27 15.64
N ALA A 408 20.68 15.28 14.35
CA ALA A 408 21.01 16.35 13.42
C ALA A 408 20.22 17.65 13.70
N SER A 409 18.95 17.57 14.11
CA SER A 409 18.16 18.73 14.52
C SER A 409 18.56 19.26 15.90
N ALA A 410 18.94 18.38 16.84
CA ALA A 410 19.54 18.78 18.11
C ALA A 410 20.94 19.40 17.91
N GLY A 411 21.75 18.85 16.99
CA GLY A 411 23.04 19.41 16.60
C GLY A 411 22.91 20.80 15.97
N ASN A 412 21.90 21.02 15.13
CA ASN A 412 21.60 22.33 14.55
C ASN A 412 21.00 23.31 15.56
N THR A 413 20.31 22.82 16.60
CA THR A 413 19.80 23.67 17.70
C THR A 413 20.92 24.06 18.67
N ILE A 414 21.95 23.23 18.85
CA ILE A 414 23.13 23.57 19.66
C ILE A 414 24.11 24.46 18.87
N GLY A 415 24.16 24.35 17.54
CA GLY A 415 24.87 25.29 16.67
C GLY A 415 24.18 26.66 16.55
N SER A 416 22.85 26.71 16.48
CA SER A 416 22.11 27.98 16.34
C SER A 416 22.01 28.80 17.63
N VAL A 417 22.18 28.18 18.81
CA VAL A 417 22.29 28.90 20.09
C VAL A 417 23.69 29.52 20.29
N GLY A 418 24.69 29.10 19.51
CA GLY A 418 26.04 29.71 19.50
C GLY A 418 26.16 30.98 18.64
N ASP A 419 25.42 31.06 17.53
CA ASP A 419 25.54 32.17 16.56
C ASP A 419 24.41 33.23 16.67
N SER A 420 23.40 33.02 17.51
CA SER A 420 22.28 33.97 17.70
C SER A 420 22.54 35.09 18.72
N VAL A 421 23.77 35.19 19.26
CA VAL A 421 24.20 36.32 20.12
C VAL A 421 24.91 37.43 19.32
N GLN A 422 25.06 37.30 17.99
CA GLN A 422 25.75 38.33 17.19
C GLN A 422 25.12 38.59 15.81
N ALA A 423 23.80 38.77 15.73
CA ALA A 423 23.16 39.37 14.55
C ALA A 423 21.74 39.91 14.83
N THR A 424 21.59 40.87 15.73
CA THR A 424 20.44 41.80 15.66
C THR A 424 20.80 42.95 14.73
N GLY A 425 20.29 42.89 13.49
CA GLY A 425 20.38 44.01 12.54
C GLY A 425 19.96 43.64 11.12
N SER A 426 18.76 44.09 10.75
CA SER A 426 18.24 44.33 9.38
C SER A 426 17.60 43.21 8.54
N ASN A 427 16.35 43.50 8.16
CA ASN A 427 15.58 43.11 6.97
C ASN A 427 14.85 41.75 6.90
N VAL A 428 13.57 41.77 7.26
CA VAL A 428 12.53 40.87 6.74
C VAL A 428 11.75 41.63 5.68
N GLY A 429 11.97 41.28 4.40
CA GLY A 429 11.26 41.87 3.28
C GLY A 429 11.79 41.40 1.93
N GLU A 430 11.64 40.11 1.60
CA GLU A 430 11.59 39.60 0.22
C GLU A 430 11.37 38.07 0.21
N ALA A 431 10.10 37.64 0.14
CA ALA A 431 9.73 36.29 -0.32
C ALA A 431 8.23 36.23 -0.68
N LEU A 432 7.76 37.22 -1.44
CA LEU A 432 6.58 37.15 -2.31
C LEU A 432 6.90 38.03 -3.52
N GLY A 433 7.62 37.45 -4.49
CA GLY A 433 8.02 38.15 -5.71
C GLY A 433 9.13 37.44 -6.47
N GLN A 434 8.78 36.33 -7.13
CA GLN A 434 9.24 35.98 -8.50
C GLN A 434 8.45 34.75 -8.99
#